data_AF-A0A6G3XUS9-F1
#
_entry.id   AF-A0A6G3XUS9-F1
#
_cell.length_a   1.000
_cell.length_b   1.000
_cell.length_c   1.000
_cell.angle_alpha   90.00
_cell.angle_beta   90.00
_cell.angle_gamma   90.00
#
_symmetry.space_group_name_H-M   'P 1'
#
loop_
_entity.id
_entity.type
_entity.pdbx_description
1 polymer ?
#
loop_
_entity_poly.entity_id
_entity_poly.type
_entity_poly.pdbx_seq_one_letter_code
_entity_poly.pdbx_strand_id
1 'polypeptide(L)'
;GAAGDQVRFADVDADGRADYLAVAADGSVKAWRNKDGAGNWEALGAYAPATGVPGAQVVFAEANGDGRADYVAVAPDGSARAWLNNGGEITGGWSGLGQIASGAGAPASQVHI
;
A
#
# COMPACT_ATOMS: atom_id res chain seq x y z
N GLY A 1 0.15 -19.93 2.70
CA GLY A 1 -0.40 -18.93 1.75
C GLY A 1 -1.27 -17.97 2.53
N ALA A 2 -1.50 -16.77 2.00
CA ALA A 2 -2.51 -15.85 2.54
C ALA A 2 -3.91 -16.32 2.11
N ALA A 3 -4.94 -15.94 2.87
CA ALA A 3 -6.33 -16.14 2.41
C ALA A 3 -6.64 -15.20 1.24
N GLY A 4 -7.61 -15.53 0.38
CA GLY A 4 -7.87 -14.77 -0.85
C GLY A 4 -8.25 -13.30 -0.62
N ASP A 5 -8.90 -13.02 0.51
CA ASP A 5 -9.29 -11.67 0.97
C ASP A 5 -8.09 -10.82 1.44
N GLN A 6 -6.94 -11.44 1.68
CA GLN A 6 -5.69 -10.79 2.07
C GLN A 6 -4.79 -10.44 0.87
N VAL A 7 -5.18 -10.85 -0.34
CA VAL A 7 -4.38 -10.60 -1.55
C VAL A 7 -4.74 -9.25 -2.15
N ARG A 8 -3.71 -8.50 -2.57
CA ARG A 8 -3.82 -7.30 -3.39
C ARG A 8 -2.83 -7.40 -4.54
N PHE A 9 -3.18 -6.77 -5.65
CA PHE A 9 -2.29 -6.59 -6.80
C PHE A 9 -2.07 -5.09 -7.02
N ALA A 10 -0.82 -4.66 -7.01
CA ALA A 10 -0.43 -3.28 -7.22
C ALA A 10 1.02 -3.22 -7.71
N ASP A 11 1.38 -2.22 -8.51
CA ASP A 11 2.74 -1.99 -8.98
C ASP A 11 3.54 -1.28 -7.88
N VAL A 12 4.42 -1.99 -7.16
CA VAL A 12 5.14 -1.41 -6.01
C VAL A 12 6.57 -0.96 -6.35
N ASP A 13 7.02 -1.16 -7.58
CA ASP A 13 8.35 -0.78 -8.03
C ASP A 13 8.39 0.09 -9.30
N ALA A 14 7.22 0.49 -9.81
CA ALA A 14 7.00 1.32 -10.98
C ALA A 14 7.50 0.69 -12.29
N ASP A 15 7.49 -0.63 -12.38
CA ASP A 15 7.91 -1.36 -13.58
C ASP A 15 6.76 -1.56 -14.62
N GLY A 16 5.56 -1.10 -14.27
CA GLY A 16 4.34 -1.19 -15.08
C GLY A 16 3.59 -2.51 -14.93
N ARG A 17 4.02 -3.40 -14.04
CA ARG A 17 3.38 -4.70 -13.78
C ARG A 17 2.80 -4.73 -12.38
N ALA A 18 1.69 -5.44 -12.23
CA ALA A 18 1.15 -5.68 -10.91
C ALA A 18 1.98 -6.72 -10.16
N ASP A 19 2.39 -6.36 -8.95
CA ASP A 19 3.04 -7.23 -7.97
C ASP A 19 2.01 -7.88 -7.05
N TYR A 20 2.41 -8.98 -6.41
CA TYR A 20 1.56 -9.71 -5.48
C TYR A 20 1.82 -9.27 -4.06
N LEU A 21 0.78 -8.83 -3.35
CA LEU A 21 0.85 -8.37 -1.96
C LEU A 21 -0.04 -9.23 -1.09
N ALA A 22 0.51 -9.75 0.00
CA ALA A 22 -0.23 -10.41 1.07
C ALA A 22 -0.32 -9.48 2.28
N VAL A 23 -1.52 -8.98 2.54
CA VAL A 23 -1.82 -8.08 3.67
C VAL A 23 -2.35 -8.90 4.84
N ALA A 24 -1.60 -8.94 5.94
CA ALA A 24 -2.02 -9.61 7.16
C ALA A 24 -3.12 -8.81 7.89
N ALA A 25 -3.80 -9.47 8.83
CA ALA A 25 -4.88 -8.85 9.59
C ALA A 25 -4.45 -7.60 10.39
N ASP A 26 -3.17 -7.52 10.77
CA ASP A 26 -2.57 -6.38 11.48
C ASP A 26 -2.05 -5.27 10.55
N GLY A 27 -2.31 -5.40 9.24
CA GLY A 27 -1.89 -4.44 8.22
C GLY A 27 -0.44 -4.58 7.77
N SER A 28 0.33 -5.54 8.29
CA SER A 28 1.66 -5.85 7.76
C SER A 28 1.58 -6.52 6.38
N VAL A 29 2.62 -6.36 5.56
CA VAL A 29 2.58 -6.74 4.14
C VAL A 29 3.79 -7.58 3.79
N LYS A 30 3.56 -8.70 3.09
CA LYS A 30 4.58 -9.41 2.33
C LYS A 30 4.38 -9.18 0.84
N ALA A 31 5.46 -9.00 0.09
CA ALA A 31 5.39 -8.71 -1.34
C ALA A 31 6.22 -9.68 -2.19
N TRP A 32 5.76 -9.87 -3.42
CA TRP A 32 6.47 -10.58 -4.48
C TRP A 32 6.40 -9.77 -5.77
N ARG A 33 7.58 -9.43 -6.30
CA ARG A 33 7.74 -8.67 -7.54
C ARG A 33 7.50 -9.54 -8.76
N ASN A 34 6.75 -9.03 -9.72
CA ASN A 34 6.52 -9.66 -11.02
C ASN A 34 7.59 -9.23 -12.04
N LYS A 35 8.59 -10.07 -12.27
CA LYS A 35 9.76 -9.68 -13.07
C LYS A 35 9.52 -9.57 -14.57
N ASP A 36 8.52 -10.28 -15.09
CA ASP A 36 8.34 -10.44 -16.54
C ASP A 36 6.89 -10.61 -17.00
N GLY A 37 5.90 -10.59 -16.10
CA GLY A 37 4.51 -10.83 -16.45
C GLY A 37 4.18 -12.28 -16.82
N ALA A 38 5.15 -13.19 -16.72
CA ALA A 38 5.03 -14.59 -17.14
C ALA A 38 5.15 -15.58 -15.97
N GLY A 39 4.95 -15.10 -14.73
CA GLY A 39 4.96 -15.92 -13.52
C GLY A 39 6.34 -16.07 -12.88
N ASN A 40 7.31 -15.24 -13.27
CA ASN A 40 8.61 -15.15 -12.60
C ASN A 40 8.54 -14.18 -11.42
N TRP A 41 8.32 -14.74 -10.24
CA TRP A 41 8.11 -13.97 -9.01
C TRP A 41 9.37 -13.92 -8.15
N GLU A 42 9.75 -12.73 -7.71
CA GLU A 42 10.81 -12.51 -6.73
C GLU A 42 10.21 -12.15 -5.37
N ALA A 43 10.54 -12.93 -4.34
CA ALA A 43 10.08 -12.61 -2.99
C ALA A 43 10.84 -11.40 -2.43
N LEU A 44 10.11 -10.32 -2.12
CA LEU A 44 10.66 -9.14 -1.43
C LEU A 44 10.62 -9.31 0.10
N GLY A 45 9.84 -10.27 0.61
CA GLY A 45 9.77 -10.55 2.04
C GLY A 45 8.85 -9.58 2.78
N ALA A 46 9.27 -9.11 3.95
CA ALA A 46 8.48 -8.18 4.78
C ALA A 46 8.56 -6.76 4.20
N TYR A 47 7.59 -6.42 3.37
CA TYR A 47 7.60 -5.21 2.56
C TYR A 47 7.10 -3.98 3.32
N ALA A 48 6.07 -4.13 4.15
CA ALA A 48 5.60 -3.08 5.05
C ALA A 48 5.35 -3.64 6.46
N PRO A 49 5.75 -2.92 7.53
CA PRO A 49 5.48 -3.33 8.89
C PRO A 49 3.99 -3.17 9.23
N ALA A 50 3.56 -3.76 10.34
CA ALA A 50 2.24 -3.46 10.90
C ALA A 50 2.17 -1.98 11.29
N THR A 51 1.17 -1.27 10.78
CA THR A 51 0.92 0.16 11.06
C THR A 51 -0.17 0.36 12.12
N GLY A 52 -0.70 -0.74 12.68
CA GLY A 52 -1.76 -0.73 13.70
C GLY A 52 -3.17 -0.56 13.14
N VAL A 53 -3.32 -0.56 11.81
CA VAL A 53 -4.62 -0.59 11.13
C VAL A 53 -4.98 -2.00 10.67
N PRO A 54 -6.25 -2.39 10.74
CA PRO A 54 -6.70 -3.68 10.21
C PRO A 54 -6.34 -3.83 8.72
N GLY A 55 -5.83 -4.99 8.32
CA GLY A 55 -5.49 -5.27 6.92
C GLY A 55 -6.65 -5.07 5.94
N ALA A 56 -7.89 -5.25 6.41
CA ALA A 56 -9.10 -4.99 5.63
C ALA A 56 -9.29 -3.51 5.25
N GLN A 57 -8.65 -2.58 5.96
CA GLN A 57 -8.69 -1.13 5.70
C GLN A 57 -7.54 -0.66 4.80
N VAL A 58 -6.63 -1.56 4.43
CA VAL A 58 -5.45 -1.24 3.62
C VAL A 58 -5.80 -1.33 2.14
N VAL A 59 -5.49 -0.25 1.44
CA VAL A 59 -5.49 -0.17 -0.02
C VAL A 59 -4.13 0.30 -0.52
N PHE A 60 -3.80 -0.09 -1.74
CA PHE A 60 -2.58 0.34 -2.43
C PHE A 60 -2.98 1.21 -3.61
N ALA A 61 -2.46 2.43 -3.65
CA ALA A 61 -2.79 3.42 -4.66
C ALA A 61 -1.65 4.40 -4.83
N GLU A 62 -1.55 5.00 -6.01
CA GLU A 62 -0.61 6.09 -6.29
C GLU A 62 -1.05 7.38 -5.57
N ALA A 63 -0.25 7.89 -4.64
CA ALA A 63 -0.58 9.09 -3.86
C ALA A 63 0.35 10.28 -4.11
N ASN A 64 1.55 10.09 -4.68
CA ASN A 64 2.52 11.18 -4.92
C ASN A 64 2.93 11.38 -6.39
N GLY A 65 2.43 10.54 -7.29
CA GLY A 65 2.70 10.56 -8.73
C GLY A 65 4.05 9.95 -9.15
N ASP A 66 4.68 9.12 -8.32
CA ASP A 66 6.01 8.56 -8.60
C ASP A 66 6.00 7.22 -9.35
N GLY A 67 4.82 6.67 -9.59
CA GLY A 67 4.58 5.42 -10.31
C GLY A 67 4.48 4.19 -9.41
N ARG A 68 4.78 4.31 -8.10
CA ARG A 68 4.69 3.21 -7.14
C ARG A 68 3.41 3.31 -6.33
N ALA A 69 2.80 2.15 -6.09
CA ALA A 69 1.71 2.06 -5.14
C ALA A 69 2.17 2.39 -3.71
N ASP A 70 1.48 3.36 -3.12
CA ASP A 70 1.61 3.78 -1.73
C ASP A 70 0.65 3.02 -0.83
N TYR A 71 0.97 2.96 0.47
CA TYR A 71 0.11 2.34 1.47
C TYR A 71 -0.89 3.36 1.98
N VAL A 72 -2.18 3.08 1.81
CA VAL A 72 -3.25 3.95 2.31
C VAL A 72 -4.17 3.15 3.24
N ALA A 73 -4.37 3.68 4.44
CA ALA A 73 -5.31 3.14 5.41
C ALA A 73 -6.57 4.00 5.40
N VAL A 74 -7.72 3.40 5.07
CA VAL A 74 -9.02 4.08 5.00
C VAL A 74 -9.90 3.60 6.15
N ALA A 75 -10.22 4.52 7.06
CA ALA A 75 -11.09 4.24 8.19
C ALA A 75 -12.57 4.17 7.76
N PRO A 76 -13.46 3.56 8.58
CA PRO A 76 -14.89 3.45 8.26
C PRO A 76 -15.62 4.80 8.06
N ASP A 77 -15.10 5.89 8.63
CA ASP A 77 -15.63 7.24 8.44
C ASP A 77 -15.13 7.93 7.14
N GLY A 78 -14.31 7.22 6.36
CA GLY A 78 -13.70 7.70 5.13
C GLY A 78 -12.45 8.55 5.35
N SER A 79 -12.00 8.76 6.59
CA SER A 79 -10.70 9.39 6.83
C SER A 79 -9.58 8.46 6.36
N ALA A 80 -8.49 9.04 5.87
CA ALA A 80 -7.40 8.28 5.30
C ALA A 80 -6.03 8.75 5.79
N ARG A 81 -5.14 7.78 6.04
CA ARG A 81 -3.72 8.01 6.31
C ARG A 81 -2.87 7.33 5.25
N ALA A 82 -1.79 7.97 4.83
CA ALA A 82 -0.92 7.44 3.79
C ALA A 82 0.55 7.36 4.21
N TRP A 83 1.24 6.41 3.59
CA TRP A 83 2.69 6.25 3.65
C TRP A 83 3.22 6.06 2.23
N LEU A 84 4.15 6.91 1.85
CA LEU A 84 4.79 6.88 0.54
C LEU A 84 5.77 5.73 0.44
N ASN A 85 5.69 4.99 -0.66
CA ASN A 85 6.67 4.01 -1.08
C ASN A 85 7.81 4.72 -1.82
N ASN A 86 8.92 4.97 -1.13
CA ASN A 86 10.10 5.58 -1.77
C ASN A 86 10.98 4.55 -2.50
N GLY A 87 10.48 3.33 -2.66
CA GLY A 87 11.23 2.21 -3.21
C GLY A 87 12.27 1.63 -2.24
N GLY A 88 13.03 0.67 -2.74
CA GLY A 88 13.99 -0.11 -1.97
C GLY A 88 13.83 -1.59 -2.29
N GLU A 89 14.96 -2.32 -2.33
CA GLU A 89 14.96 -3.70 -2.81
C GLU A 89 14.08 -4.66 -1.98
N ILE A 90 13.81 -4.35 -0.71
CA ILE A 90 13.17 -5.29 0.23
C ILE A 90 12.00 -4.68 1.04
N THR A 91 12.00 -3.37 1.32
CA THR A 91 11.08 -2.77 2.32
C THR A 91 10.33 -1.51 1.89
N GLY A 92 10.31 -1.17 0.60
CA GLY A 92 9.55 -0.02 0.06
C GLY A 92 9.95 1.39 0.58
N GLY A 93 10.88 1.50 1.53
CA GLY A 93 11.43 2.78 1.96
C GLY A 93 10.38 3.75 2.51
N TRP A 94 9.43 3.27 3.30
CA TRP A 94 8.21 4.01 3.66
C TRP A 94 8.44 5.37 4.37
N SER A 95 7.69 6.40 3.96
CA SER A 95 7.60 7.69 4.66
C SER A 95 6.15 8.07 4.94
N GLY A 96 5.81 8.39 6.19
CA GLY A 96 4.43 8.73 6.56
C GLY A 96 4.04 10.14 6.13
N LEU A 97 2.89 10.28 5.45
CA LEU A 97 2.25 11.57 5.16
C LEU A 97 1.31 12.02 6.28
N GLY A 98 0.94 11.10 7.18
CA GLY A 98 -0.09 11.38 8.18
C GLY A 98 -1.49 11.27 7.57
N GLN A 99 -2.41 12.09 8.05
CA GLN A 99 -3.79 12.12 7.57
C GLN A 99 -3.87 12.92 6.27
N ILE A 100 -4.38 12.30 5.21
CA ILE A 100 -4.53 12.89 3.87
C ILE A 100 -6.00 13.17 3.51
N ALA A 101 -6.94 12.58 4.25
CA ALA A 101 -8.37 12.86 4.13
C ALA A 101 -9.06 12.77 5.49
N SER A 102 -10.07 13.63 5.70
CA SER A 102 -10.81 13.77 6.96
C SER A 102 -12.17 13.05 7.00
N GLY A 103 -12.55 12.38 5.91
CA GLY A 103 -13.79 11.60 5.83
C GLY A 103 -15.01 12.42 5.41
N ALA A 104 -16.14 11.72 5.24
CA ALA A 104 -17.41 12.31 4.82
C ALA A 104 -18.04 13.10 5.98
N GLY A 105 -17.43 14.23 6.33
CA GLY A 105 -17.83 15.08 7.44
C GLY A 105 -17.01 16.35 7.66
N ALA A 106 -15.92 16.57 6.91
CA ALA A 106 -15.11 17.78 7.04
C ALA A 106 -15.31 18.73 5.84
N PRO A 107 -15.30 20.06 6.05
CA PRO A 107 -15.27 21.02 4.95
C PRO A 107 -13.99 20.83 4.12
N ALA A 108 -14.12 20.96 2.80
CA ALA A 108 -13.10 20.67 1.78
C ALA A 108 -11.81 21.53 1.83
N SER A 109 -11.53 22.23 2.93
CA SER A 109 -10.38 23.14 3.07
C SER A 109 -9.12 22.50 3.66
N GLN A 110 -9.03 21.17 3.71
CA GLN A 110 -7.87 20.48 4.32
C GLN A 110 -7.22 19.39 3.47
N VAL A 111 -7.67 19.17 2.23
CA VAL A 111 -6.97 18.25 1.33
C VAL A 111 -5.79 18.99 0.72
N HIS A 112 -4.57 18.64 1.13
CA HIS A 112 -3.37 19.00 0.37
C HIS A 112 -3.18 17.93 -0.70
N ILE A 113 -3.30 18.33 -1.96
CA ILE A 113 -2.86 17.58 -3.15
C ILE A 113 -1.58 18.26 -3.61
#